data_AF-A0AAJ1YX33-F1
#
_entry.id   AF-A0AAJ1YX33-F1
#
_cell.length_a   1.000
_cell.length_b   1.000
_cell.length_c   1.000
_cell.angle_alpha   90.00
_cell.angle_beta   90.00
_cell.angle_gamma   90.00
#
_symmetry.space_group_name_H-M   'P 1'
#
loop_
_entity.id
_entity.type
_entity.pdbx_description
1 polymer ?
#
loop_
_entity_poly.entity_id
_entity_poly.type
_entity_poly.pdbx_seq_one_letter_code
_entity_poly.pdbx_strand_id
1 'polypeptide(L)'
;MYQNILEGYQIRTAHNDESPLIVKMLKEVAQWLKEQEIDQWQYLLEGGDDEEIIQAVINKNTYIILKENEMIGTFTVSSVQSESSFSYYWILSDRK
;
A
#
# COMPACT_ATOMS: atom_id res chain seq x y z
N MET A 1 15.43 18.30 19.82
CA MET A 1 15.83 16.96 20.31
C MET A 1 14.97 15.96 19.57
N TYR A 2 15.47 15.38 18.47
CA TYR A 2 14.75 14.34 17.75
C TYR A 2 14.83 13.07 18.59
N GLN A 3 13.72 12.63 19.18
CA GLN A 3 13.66 11.29 19.75
C GLN A 3 13.87 10.30 18.60
N ASN A 4 14.75 9.32 18.78
CA ASN A 4 14.82 8.16 17.90
C ASN A 4 13.52 7.36 18.11
N ILE A 5 12.48 7.64 17.33
CA ILE A 5 11.13 7.04 17.46
C ILE A 5 11.12 5.55 16.97
N LEU A 6 12.27 4.98 16.61
CA LEU A 6 12.36 3.73 15.86
C LEU A 6 13.27 2.67 16.49
N GLU A 7 13.49 2.67 17.82
CA GLU A 7 14.12 1.50 18.44
C GLU A 7 13.27 0.26 18.17
N GLY A 8 13.84 -0.73 17.47
CA GLY A 8 13.16 -1.96 17.07
C GLY A 8 12.34 -1.89 15.77
N TYR A 9 12.25 -0.72 15.13
CA TYR A 9 11.55 -0.54 13.85
C TYR A 9 12.53 -0.35 12.70
N GLN A 10 12.29 -1.02 11.57
CA GLN A 10 13.05 -0.89 10.35
C GLN A 10 12.13 -0.59 9.18
N ILE A 11 12.48 0.41 8.38
CA ILE A 11 11.80 0.71 7.11
C ILE A 11 12.77 0.41 5.98
N ARG A 12 12.34 -0.38 5.00
CA ARG A 12 13.13 -0.69 3.81
C ARG A 12 12.25 -0.97 2.61
N THR A 13 12.80 -0.90 1.40
CA THR A 13 12.13 -1.39 0.20
C THR A 13 11.83 -2.89 0.34
N ALA A 14 10.67 -3.29 -0.16
CA ALA A 14 10.28 -4.69 -0.26
C ALA A 14 11.20 -5.46 -1.23
N HIS A 15 11.49 -6.71 -0.92
CA HIS A 15 12.05 -7.66 -1.88
C HIS A 15 10.94 -8.35 -2.67
N ASN A 16 11.25 -8.80 -3.89
CA ASN A 16 10.26 -9.39 -4.80
C ASN A 16 9.60 -10.66 -4.22
N ASP A 17 10.32 -11.45 -3.44
CA ASP A 17 9.83 -12.64 -2.75
C ASP A 17 8.86 -12.30 -1.60
N GLU A 18 8.82 -11.05 -1.14
CA GLU A 18 7.88 -10.56 -0.13
C GLU A 18 6.54 -10.10 -0.73
N SER A 19 6.42 -10.06 -2.07
CA SER A 19 5.18 -9.62 -2.75
C SER A 19 3.94 -10.43 -2.33
N PRO A 20 3.98 -11.78 -2.23
CA PRO A 20 2.83 -12.55 -1.75
C PRO A 20 2.41 -12.20 -0.33
N LEU A 21 3.38 -11.88 0.55
CA LEU A 21 3.11 -11.48 1.92
C LEU A 21 2.45 -10.10 1.98
N ILE A 22 2.91 -9.16 1.15
CA ILE A 22 2.34 -7.82 1.01
C ILE A 22 0.90 -7.88 0.49
N VAL A 23 0.65 -8.66 -0.57
CA VAL A 23 -0.71 -8.86 -1.11
C VAL A 23 -1.62 -9.47 -0.05
N LYS A 24 -1.15 -10.48 0.69
CA LYS A 24 -1.91 -11.10 1.79
C LYS A 24 -2.28 -10.08 2.86
N MET A 25 -1.31 -9.29 3.34
CA MET A 25 -1.55 -8.25 4.34
C MET A 25 -2.58 -7.21 3.87
N LEU A 26 -2.46 -6.74 2.62
CA LEU A 26 -3.40 -5.74 2.08
C LEU A 26 -4.82 -6.32 1.93
N LYS A 27 -4.96 -7.60 1.57
CA LYS A 27 -6.26 -8.29 1.54
C LYS A 27 -6.86 -8.48 2.93
N GLU A 28 -6.04 -8.77 3.94
CA GLU A 28 -6.49 -8.81 5.35
C GLU A 28 -7.04 -7.46 5.80
N VAL A 29 -6.36 -6.35 5.43
CA VAL A 29 -6.85 -4.99 5.71
C VAL A 29 -8.15 -4.70 4.94
N ALA A 30 -8.23 -5.05 3.66
CA ALA A 30 -9.45 -4.86 2.87
C ALA A 30 -10.64 -5.67 3.42
N GLN A 31 -10.39 -6.88 3.94
CA GLN A 31 -11.39 -7.70 4.59
C GLN A 31 -11.85 -7.06 5.90
N TRP A 32 -10.93 -6.54 6.71
CA TRP A 32 -11.27 -5.79 7.91
C TRP A 32 -12.10 -4.54 7.59
N LEU A 33 -11.74 -3.77 6.55
CA LEU A 33 -12.52 -2.60 6.10
C LEU A 33 -13.94 -2.98 5.73
N LYS A 34 -14.11 -4.09 4.99
CA LYS A 34 -15.42 -4.64 4.63
C LYS A 34 -16.26 -5.00 5.87
N GLU A 35 -15.65 -5.62 6.86
CA GLU A 35 -16.31 -5.98 8.13
C GLU A 35 -16.73 -4.74 8.95
N GLN A 36 -16.03 -3.62 8.78
CA GLN A 36 -16.41 -2.33 9.37
C GLN A 36 -17.41 -1.53 8.53
N GLU A 37 -18.00 -2.14 7.48
CA GLU A 37 -18.92 -1.49 6.53
C GLU A 37 -18.29 -0.27 5.82
N ILE A 38 -16.96 -0.24 5.70
CA ILE A 38 -16.24 0.80 4.96
C ILE A 38 -16.10 0.34 3.49
N ASP A 39 -16.78 1.06 2.60
CA ASP A 39 -16.79 0.77 1.15
C ASP A 39 -15.51 1.27 0.46
N GLN A 40 -14.38 0.63 0.79
CA GLN A 40 -13.09 0.80 0.12
C GLN A 40 -12.43 -0.55 -0.14
N TRP A 41 -11.55 -0.59 -1.14
CA TRP A 41 -10.64 -1.71 -1.44
C TRP A 41 -11.35 -3.05 -1.73
N GLN A 42 -12.63 -3.02 -2.13
CA GLN A 42 -13.36 -4.23 -2.51
C GLN A 42 -12.74 -4.89 -3.76
N TYR A 43 -12.21 -4.11 -4.71
CA TYR A 43 -11.55 -4.61 -5.91
C TYR A 43 -10.26 -5.39 -5.60
N LEU A 44 -9.54 -4.99 -4.55
CA LEU A 44 -8.37 -5.71 -4.05
C LEU A 44 -8.74 -7.09 -3.49
N LEU A 45 -9.92 -7.24 -2.86
CA LEU A 45 -10.39 -8.55 -2.39
C LEU A 45 -10.66 -9.54 -3.52
N GLU A 46 -11.06 -9.02 -4.69
CA GLU A 46 -11.29 -9.80 -5.90
C GLU A 46 -9.99 -10.12 -6.66
N GLY A 47 -8.84 -9.61 -6.17
CA GLY A 47 -7.53 -9.78 -6.77
C GLY A 47 -7.24 -8.83 -7.93
N GLY A 48 -8.08 -7.80 -8.12
CA GLY A 48 -7.96 -6.87 -9.24
C GLY A 48 -6.66 -6.06 -9.25
N ASP A 49 -6.09 -5.78 -8.08
CA ASP A 49 -4.86 -4.98 -7.91
C ASP A 49 -3.60 -5.82 -7.64
N ASP A 50 -3.70 -7.16 -7.65
CA ASP A 50 -2.58 -8.04 -7.28
C ASP A 50 -1.35 -7.81 -8.17
N GLU A 51 -1.56 -7.72 -9.49
CA GLU A 51 -0.49 -7.49 -10.47
C GLU A 51 0.15 -6.10 -10.31
N GLU A 52 -0.66 -5.06 -10.03
CA GLU A 52 -0.16 -3.70 -9.82
C GLU A 52 0.70 -3.61 -8.55
N ILE A 53 0.28 -4.26 -7.47
CA ILE A 53 1.04 -4.33 -6.22
C ILE A 53 2.37 -5.06 -6.44
N ILE A 54 2.35 -6.21 -7.11
CA ILE A 54 3.56 -6.97 -7.44
C ILE A 54 4.50 -6.10 -8.30
N GLN A 55 3.96 -5.39 -9.29
CA GLN A 55 4.78 -4.53 -10.14
C GLN A 55 5.37 -3.34 -9.37
N ALA A 56 4.64 -2.77 -8.41
CA ALA A 56 5.16 -1.72 -7.54
C ALA A 56 6.33 -2.22 -6.66
N VAL A 57 6.27 -3.46 -6.18
CA VAL A 57 7.38 -4.11 -5.47
C VAL A 57 8.59 -4.29 -6.41
N ILE A 58 8.37 -4.83 -7.61
CA ILE A 58 9.42 -5.02 -8.63
C ILE A 58 10.10 -3.69 -9.00
N ASN A 59 9.32 -2.62 -9.10
CA ASN A 59 9.80 -1.27 -9.39
C ASN A 59 10.50 -0.59 -8.20
N LYS A 60 10.60 -1.25 -7.03
CA LYS A 60 11.17 -0.73 -5.78
C LYS A 60 10.45 0.51 -5.24
N ASN A 61 9.16 0.63 -5.54
CA ASN A 61 8.30 1.71 -5.04
C ASN A 61 7.62 1.36 -3.71
N THR A 62 7.58 0.07 -3.37
CA THR A 62 6.94 -0.43 -2.14
C THR A 62 7.95 -0.54 -1.00
N TYR A 63 7.59 0.02 0.14
CA TYR A 63 8.33 -0.01 1.39
C TYR A 63 7.58 -0.84 2.42
N ILE A 64 8.30 -1.60 3.21
CA ILE A 64 7.76 -2.36 4.33
C ILE A 64 8.27 -1.78 5.65
N ILE A 65 7.45 -1.91 6.67
CA ILE A 65 7.78 -1.55 8.05
C ILE A 65 7.90 -2.87 8.82
N LEU A 66 9.08 -3.11 9.37
CA LEU A 66 9.36 -4.24 10.23
C LEU A 66 9.43 -3.77 11.69
N LYS A 67 8.87 -4.54 12.61
CA LYS A 67 9.12 -4.43 14.04
C LYS A 67 9.60 -5.78 14.53
N GLU A 68 10.78 -5.85 15.15
CA GLU A 68 11.35 -7.12 15.65
C GLU A 68 11.36 -8.23 14.57
N ASN A 69 11.63 -7.85 13.31
CA ASN A 69 11.65 -8.72 12.13
C ASN A 69 10.27 -9.24 11.65
N GLU A 70 9.17 -8.71 12.18
CA GLU A 70 7.79 -8.95 11.71
C GLU A 70 7.30 -7.78 10.85
N MET A 71 6.67 -8.06 9.70
CA MET A 71 6.04 -7.04 8.87
C MET A 71 4.75 -6.55 9.51
N ILE A 72 4.73 -5.26 9.88
CA ILE A 72 3.58 -4.62 10.54
C ILE A 72 2.89 -3.60 9.65
N GLY A 73 3.44 -3.33 8.47
CA GLY A 73 2.84 -2.40 7.52
C GLY A 73 3.63 -2.29 6.23
N THR A 74 2.98 -1.69 5.23
CA THR A 74 3.53 -1.45 3.90
C THR A 74 2.97 -0.15 3.34
N PHE A 75 3.74 0.54 2.50
CA PHE A 75 3.26 1.69 1.74
C PHE A 75 4.01 1.80 0.42
N THR A 76 3.32 2.26 -0.63
CA THR A 76 3.90 2.45 -1.96
C THR A 76 4.05 3.94 -2.22
N VAL A 77 5.25 4.35 -2.64
CA VAL A 77 5.54 5.72 -3.06
C VAL A 77 5.81 5.71 -4.56
N SER A 78 4.89 6.27 -5.34
CA SER A 78 5.11 6.48 -6.78
C SER A 78 5.64 7.89 -7.02
N SER A 79 6.76 8.01 -7.73
CA SER A 79 7.23 9.28 -8.30
C SER A 79 6.54 9.62 -9.63
N VAL A 80 5.77 8.68 -10.19
CA VAL A 80 5.02 8.84 -11.42
C VAL A 80 3.57 9.16 -11.08
N GLN A 81 3.10 10.32 -11.53
CA GLN A 81 1.68 10.67 -11.51
C GLN A 81 0.97 9.74 -12.51
N SER A 82 0.24 8.73 -12.04
CA SER A 82 -0.51 7.78 -12.89
C SER A 82 -1.74 8.43 -13.51
N GLU A 83 -2.30 7.89 -14.60
CA GLU A 83 -3.55 8.40 -15.20
C GLU A 83 -4.74 8.41 -14.23
N SER A 84 -4.76 7.52 -13.24
CA SER A 84 -5.73 7.53 -12.13
C SER A 84 -5.74 8.84 -11.35
N SER A 85 -4.64 9.61 -11.39
CA SER A 85 -4.58 10.98 -10.87
C SER A 85 -5.49 11.94 -11.63
N PHE A 86 -5.60 11.81 -12.96
CA PHE A 86 -6.39 12.74 -13.79
C PHE A 86 -7.88 12.66 -13.45
N SER A 87 -8.44 11.47 -13.20
CA SER A 87 -9.85 11.34 -12.80
C SER A 87 -10.17 12.08 -11.49
N TYR A 88 -9.25 12.09 -10.52
CA TYR A 88 -9.45 12.84 -9.28
C TYR A 88 -9.37 14.36 -9.49
N TYR A 89 -8.50 14.85 -10.38
CA TYR A 89 -8.41 16.28 -10.69
C TYR A 89 -9.65 16.81 -11.44
N TRP A 90 -10.22 16.04 -12.37
CA TRP A 90 -11.44 16.43 -13.10
C TRP A 90 -12.68 16.54 -12.19
N ILE A 91 -12.82 15.62 -11.23
CA ILE A 91 -13.94 15.66 -10.25
C ILE A 91 -13.86 16.91 -9.35
N LEU A 92 -12.64 17.38 -9.04
CA LEU A 92 -12.42 18.57 -8.21
C LEU A 92 -12.56 19.88 -9.00
N SER A 93 -12.29 19.89 -10.31
CA SER A 93 -12.40 21.09 -11.14
C SER A 93 -13.84 21.45 -11.52
N ASP A 94 -14.76 20.48 -11.56
CA ASP A 94 -16.17 20.68 -11.94
C ASP A 94 -17.08 21.14 -10.78
N ARG A 95 -16.55 21.32 -9.57
CA ARG A 95 -17.28 21.92 -8.44
C ARG A 95 -17.08 23.44 -8.33
N LYS A 96 -17.29 24.18 -9.43
CA LYS A 96 -17.42 25.64 -9.41
C LYS A 96 -18.75 26.10 -10.00
#